data_AF-A0A258ZB32-F1
#
_entry.id   AF-A0A258ZB32-F1
#
_cell.length_a   1.000
_cell.length_b   1.000
_cell.length_c   1.000
_cell.angle_alpha   90.00
_cell.angle_beta   90.00
_cell.angle_gamma   90.00
#
_symmetry.space_group_name_H-M   'P 1'
#
loop_
_entity.id
_entity.type
_entity.pdbx_description
1 polymer ?
#
loop_
_entity_poly.entity_id
_entity_poly.type
_entity_poly.pdbx_seq_one_letter_code
_entity_poly.pdbx_strand_id
1 'polypeptide(L)'
;GAVLEATARHAPGALVRDCTPAPRARLGFDAKARLLGLFATGLEAQARARGLRTNCGFAGAYDFGPGHDFAALLAHFIAGLPEGGLVMVHPGHPDAVLASRDPITDQRAREYAALAGDAFLALLSQADARLA
;
A
#
# COMPACT_ATOMS: atom_id res chain seq x y z
N GLY A 1 13.37 -9.77 -16.61
CA GLY A 1 13.86 -8.54 -15.97
C GLY A 1 14.63 -8.95 -14.74
N ALA A 2 15.81 -8.34 -14.52
CA ALA A 2 16.80 -8.80 -13.55
C ALA A 2 16.24 -9.02 -12.14
N VAL A 3 15.39 -8.11 -11.65
CA VAL A 3 14.75 -8.23 -10.32
C VAL A 3 13.85 -9.45 -10.24
N LEU A 4 12.97 -9.68 -11.21
CA LEU A 4 12.05 -10.83 -11.20
C LEU A 4 12.79 -12.17 -11.34
N GLU A 5 13.88 -12.20 -12.11
CA GLU A 5 14.74 -13.39 -12.20
C GLU A 5 15.47 -13.67 -10.89
N ALA A 6 15.98 -12.63 -10.22
CA ALA A 6 16.58 -12.75 -8.90
C ALA A 6 15.55 -13.23 -7.87
N THR A 7 14.34 -12.66 -7.85
CA THR A 7 13.26 -13.11 -6.96
C THR A 7 12.87 -14.56 -7.23
N ALA A 8 12.69 -14.96 -8.49
CA ALA A 8 12.36 -16.35 -8.82
C ALA A 8 13.43 -17.35 -8.36
N ARG A 9 14.72 -16.95 -8.40
CA ARG A 9 15.83 -17.81 -7.97
C ARG A 9 15.99 -17.86 -6.45
N HIS A 10 15.88 -16.72 -5.78
CA HIS A 10 16.29 -16.58 -4.38
C HIS A 10 15.13 -16.50 -3.40
N ALA A 11 13.93 -16.16 -3.87
CA ALA A 11 12.72 -16.03 -3.05
C ALA A 11 11.45 -16.40 -3.86
N PRO A 12 11.35 -17.64 -4.40
CA PRO A 12 10.24 -18.04 -5.28
C PRO A 12 8.85 -17.96 -4.61
N GLY A 13 8.78 -18.01 -3.28
CA GLY A 13 7.53 -17.85 -2.53
C GLY A 13 7.10 -16.40 -2.28
N ALA A 14 7.96 -15.42 -2.55
CA ALA A 14 7.72 -14.02 -2.24
C ALA A 14 6.60 -13.43 -3.11
N LEU A 15 5.84 -12.51 -2.50
CA LEU A 15 4.88 -11.68 -3.21
C LEU A 15 5.62 -10.50 -3.85
N VAL A 16 5.52 -10.36 -5.17
CA VAL A 16 6.00 -9.19 -5.89
C VAL A 16 4.93 -8.10 -5.79
N ARG A 17 5.30 -6.94 -5.26
CA ARG A 17 4.36 -5.81 -5.16
C ARG A 17 4.09 -5.21 -6.54
N ASP A 18 2.86 -5.35 -7.00
CA ASP A 18 2.32 -4.62 -8.14
C ASP A 18 1.58 -3.37 -7.64
N CYS A 19 2.05 -2.19 -8.07
CA CYS A 19 1.49 -0.91 -7.66
C CYS A 19 0.28 -0.49 -8.52
N THR A 20 -0.23 -1.36 -9.40
CA THR A 20 -1.41 -1.09 -10.22
C THR A 20 -2.63 -0.84 -9.31
N PRO A 21 -3.21 0.38 -9.32
CA PRO A 21 -4.26 0.73 -8.37
C PRO A 21 -5.52 -0.09 -8.57
N ALA A 22 -6.15 -0.52 -7.46
CA ALA A 22 -7.41 -1.23 -7.53
C ALA A 22 -8.52 -0.33 -8.11
N PRO A 23 -9.40 -0.82 -9.03
CA PRO A 23 -10.42 0.00 -9.68
C PRO A 23 -11.44 0.67 -8.74
N ARG A 24 -11.65 0.15 -7.53
CA ARG A 24 -12.58 0.70 -6.53
C ARG A 24 -11.88 1.44 -5.39
N ALA A 25 -10.58 1.25 -5.19
CA ALA A 25 -9.75 2.07 -4.28
C ALA A 25 -9.28 3.38 -4.94
N ARG A 26 -10.00 3.85 -5.96
CA ARG A 26 -9.63 5.01 -6.81
C ARG A 26 -10.06 6.38 -6.27
N LEU A 27 -10.81 6.46 -5.17
CA LEU A 27 -11.16 7.75 -4.58
C LEU A 27 -10.03 8.23 -3.66
N GLY A 28 -9.67 9.51 -3.80
CA GLY A 28 -8.44 10.11 -3.23
C GLY A 28 -7.27 10.20 -4.23
N PHE A 29 -7.53 10.06 -5.53
CA PHE A 29 -6.48 9.90 -6.52
C PHE A 29 -5.68 11.15 -6.84
N ASP A 30 -4.57 11.24 -6.13
CA ASP A 30 -3.40 11.99 -6.50
C ASP A 30 -2.79 11.46 -7.82
N ALA A 31 -2.31 12.35 -8.68
CA ALA A 31 -1.70 12.01 -9.98
C ALA A 31 -0.57 10.97 -9.84
N LYS A 32 0.05 10.95 -8.66
CA LYS A 32 1.06 9.99 -8.21
C LYS A 32 0.64 8.53 -8.35
N ALA A 33 -0.56 8.15 -7.89
CA ALA A 33 -0.97 6.75 -7.91
C ALA A 33 -1.23 6.24 -9.34
N ARG A 34 -1.75 7.10 -10.22
CA ARG A 34 -1.90 6.80 -11.65
C ARG A 34 -0.55 6.63 -12.34
N LEU A 35 0.41 7.50 -12.02
CA LEU A 35 1.78 7.41 -12.55
C LEU A 35 2.47 6.12 -12.09
N LEU A 36 2.33 5.75 -10.82
CA LEU A 36 2.86 4.49 -10.28
C LEU A 36 2.24 3.27 -10.98
N GLY A 37 0.92 3.29 -11.22
CA GLY A 37 0.25 2.23 -11.98
C GLY A 37 0.75 2.11 -13.41
N LEU A 38 1.02 3.23 -14.07
CA LEU A 38 1.58 3.23 -15.43
C LEU A 38 2.94 2.52 -15.47
N PHE A 39 3.84 2.82 -14.51
CA PHE A 39 5.15 2.15 -14.42
C PHE A 39 5.06 0.67 -14.06
N ALA A 40 3.97 0.22 -13.43
CA ALA A 40 3.74 -1.18 -13.10
C ALA A 40 3.11 -1.98 -14.25
N THR A 41 2.76 -1.35 -15.38
CA THR A 41 2.07 -2.02 -16.49
C THR A 41 2.83 -3.26 -16.97
N GLY A 42 2.15 -4.41 -16.96
CA GLY A 42 2.71 -5.69 -17.40
C GLY A 42 3.60 -6.39 -16.36
N LEU A 43 3.82 -5.82 -15.18
CA LEU A 43 4.62 -6.43 -14.12
C LEU A 43 4.00 -7.75 -13.64
N GLU A 44 2.68 -7.78 -13.41
CA GLU A 44 1.95 -9.00 -13.07
C GLU A 44 2.20 -10.12 -14.10
N ALA A 45 2.02 -9.82 -15.39
CA ALA A 45 2.22 -10.82 -16.45
C ALA A 45 3.66 -11.34 -16.48
N GLN A 46 4.65 -10.46 -16.30
CA GLN A 46 6.06 -10.83 -16.25
C GLN A 46 6.45 -11.65 -15.01
N ALA A 47 5.82 -11.36 -13.87
CA ALA A 47 6.01 -12.10 -12.61
C ALA A 47 5.37 -13.50 -12.72
N ARG A 48 4.13 -13.56 -13.22
CA ARG A 48 3.39 -14.80 -13.45
C ARG A 48 4.14 -15.75 -14.40
N ALA A 49 4.71 -15.23 -15.48
CA ALA A 49 5.53 -16.01 -16.41
C ALA A 49 6.78 -16.65 -15.76
N ARG A 50 7.17 -16.20 -14.56
CA ARG A 50 8.29 -16.74 -13.77
C ARG A 50 7.83 -17.52 -12.54
N GLY A 51 6.54 -17.84 -12.45
CA GLY A 51 5.96 -18.56 -11.31
C GLY A 51 5.83 -17.73 -10.03
N LEU A 52 5.97 -16.39 -10.11
CA LEU A 52 5.83 -15.49 -8.97
C LEU A 52 4.39 -14.98 -8.82
N ARG A 53 4.00 -14.68 -7.59
CA ARG A 53 2.68 -14.10 -7.24
C ARG A 53 2.79 -12.59 -7.06
N THR A 54 1.72 -11.86 -7.34
CA THR A 54 1.55 -10.43 -7.03
C THR A 54 0.30 -10.20 -6.18
N ASN A 55 0.19 -9.03 -5.54
CA ASN A 55 -1.05 -8.60 -4.90
C ASN A 55 -2.16 -8.36 -5.94
N CYS A 56 -3.41 -8.54 -5.53
CA CYS A 56 -4.61 -8.27 -6.31
C CYS A 56 -5.04 -6.81 -6.10
N GLY A 57 -4.38 -5.89 -6.80
CA GLY A 57 -4.66 -4.46 -6.69
C GLY A 57 -3.97 -3.79 -5.49
N PHE A 58 -3.83 -2.48 -5.61
CA PHE A 58 -3.02 -1.65 -4.74
C PHE A 58 -3.78 -0.41 -4.28
N ALA A 59 -3.59 -0.03 -3.01
CA ALA A 59 -4.10 1.19 -2.40
C ALA A 59 -3.06 1.79 -1.42
N GLY A 60 -3.35 2.96 -0.86
CA GLY A 60 -2.43 3.63 0.08
C GLY A 60 -1.45 4.61 -0.57
N ALA A 61 -1.50 4.80 -1.89
CA ALA A 61 -0.81 5.92 -2.54
C ALA A 61 -1.70 7.18 -2.49
N TYR A 62 -1.33 8.13 -1.64
CA TYR A 62 -1.98 9.43 -1.49
C TYR A 62 -0.92 10.54 -1.34
N ASP A 63 -1.34 11.80 -1.41
CA ASP A 63 -0.49 12.95 -1.13
C ASP A 63 -0.35 13.17 0.37
N PHE A 64 0.87 13.46 0.83
CA PHE A 64 1.15 13.74 2.23
C PHE A 64 0.77 15.17 2.64
N GLY A 65 -0.21 15.76 1.95
CA GLY A 65 -0.70 17.10 2.22
C GLY A 65 -1.28 17.19 3.64
N PRO A 66 -1.11 18.34 4.32
CA PRO A 66 -1.70 18.55 5.64
C PRO A 66 -3.23 18.47 5.57
N GLY A 67 -3.85 17.90 6.60
CA GLY A 67 -5.32 17.89 6.77
C GLY A 67 -6.04 16.60 6.38
N HIS A 68 -5.32 15.58 5.89
CA HIS A 68 -5.93 14.28 5.63
C HIS A 68 -6.29 13.55 6.93
N ASP A 69 -7.55 13.12 7.04
CA ASP A 69 -7.98 12.10 7.98
C ASP A 69 -7.54 10.73 7.44
N PHE A 70 -6.39 10.26 7.93
CA PHE A 70 -5.84 8.99 7.48
C PHE A 70 -6.75 7.80 7.82
N ALA A 71 -7.51 7.85 8.92
CA ALA A 71 -8.41 6.75 9.27
C ALA A 71 -9.55 6.62 8.24
N ALA A 72 -10.10 7.76 7.79
CA ALA A 72 -11.08 7.78 6.72
C ALA A 72 -10.51 7.29 5.37
N LEU A 73 -9.27 7.69 5.04
CA LEU A 73 -8.56 7.19 3.84
C LEU A 73 -8.33 5.68 3.91
N LEU A 74 -7.85 5.18 5.04
CA LEU A 74 -7.61 3.77 5.27
C LEU A 74 -8.90 2.96 5.11
N ALA A 75 -10.02 3.45 5.62
CA ALA A 75 -11.32 2.82 5.45
C ALA A 75 -11.72 2.73 3.97
N HIS A 76 -11.53 3.81 3.22
CA HIS A 76 -11.78 3.83 1.78
C HIS A 76 -10.89 2.84 1.02
N PHE A 77 -9.60 2.76 1.38
CA PHE A 77 -8.65 1.84 0.76
C PHE A 77 -9.05 0.38 0.98
N ILE A 78 -9.37 0.00 2.21
CA ILE A 78 -9.75 -1.38 2.54
C ILE A 78 -11.04 -1.77 1.82
N ALA A 79 -12.07 -0.92 1.85
CA ALA A 79 -13.35 -1.19 1.18
C ALA A 79 -13.22 -1.29 -0.36
N GLY A 80 -12.20 -0.63 -0.94
CA GLY A 80 -11.95 -0.61 -2.38
C GLY A 80 -11.07 -1.75 -2.91
N LEU A 81 -10.47 -2.57 -2.03
CA LEU A 81 -9.56 -3.65 -2.41
C LEU A 81 -10.30 -4.99 -2.57
N PRO A 82 -9.92 -5.81 -3.57
CA PRO A 82 -10.38 -7.19 -3.64
C PRO A 82 -9.57 -8.09 -2.69
N GLU A 83 -9.96 -9.35 -2.57
CA GLU A 83 -9.19 -10.37 -1.86
C GLU A 83 -7.76 -10.48 -2.43
N GLY A 84 -6.76 -10.51 -1.53
CA GLY A 84 -5.34 -10.48 -1.90
C GLY A 84 -4.81 -9.07 -2.22
N GLY A 85 -5.60 -8.02 -1.99
CA GLY A 85 -5.20 -6.63 -2.14
C GLY A 85 -4.15 -6.18 -1.14
N LEU A 86 -3.43 -5.10 -1.47
CA LEU A 86 -2.38 -4.53 -0.64
C LEU A 86 -2.63 -3.04 -0.39
N VAL A 87 -2.65 -2.64 0.89
CA VAL A 87 -2.57 -1.24 1.30
C VAL A 87 -1.13 -0.93 1.69
N MET A 88 -0.51 0.07 1.06
CA MET A 88 0.79 0.59 1.48
C MET A 88 0.59 1.67 2.55
N VAL A 89 1.39 1.59 3.62
CA VAL A 89 1.39 2.51 4.77
C VAL A 89 2.84 2.75 5.21
N HIS A 90 3.09 3.84 5.94
CA HIS A 90 4.37 4.26 6.50
C HIS A 90 4.28 4.58 8.01
N PRO A 91 3.70 3.71 8.86
CA PRO A 91 3.59 3.97 10.28
C PRO A 91 4.97 4.07 10.93
N GLY A 92 5.13 4.99 11.89
CA GLY A 92 6.35 5.07 12.67
C GLY A 92 6.34 6.20 13.70
N HIS A 93 7.32 6.16 14.60
CA HIS A 93 7.58 7.21 15.58
C HIS A 93 8.67 8.13 15.00
N PRO A 94 8.33 9.35 14.56
CA PRO A 94 9.36 10.27 14.07
C PRO A 94 10.28 10.70 15.21
N ASP A 95 11.58 10.75 14.93
CA ASP A 95 12.59 11.30 15.83
C ASP A 95 13.32 12.48 15.18
N ALA A 96 14.21 13.12 15.95
CA ALA A 96 14.95 14.29 15.47
C ALA A 96 15.90 13.97 14.31
N VAL A 97 16.41 12.73 14.22
CA VAL A 97 17.31 12.30 13.14
C VAL A 97 16.53 12.12 11.84
N LEU A 98 15.33 11.55 11.91
CA LEU A 98 14.43 11.43 10.77
C LEU A 98 13.95 12.81 10.32
N ALA A 99 13.55 13.68 11.26
CA ALA A 99 13.11 15.03 10.96
C ALA A 99 14.19 15.87 10.25
N SER A 100 15.48 15.57 10.49
CA SER A 100 16.58 16.24 9.79
C SER A 100 16.80 15.74 8.35
N ARG A 101 16.11 14.68 7.91
CA ARG A 101 16.32 14.00 6.61
C ARG A 101 15.06 13.92 5.75
N ASP A 102 13.91 13.78 6.38
CA ASP A 102 12.61 13.61 5.73
C ASP A 102 11.63 14.61 6.36
N PRO A 103 11.07 15.56 5.59
CA PRO A 103 10.08 16.48 6.12
C PRO A 103 8.73 15.81 6.43
N ILE A 104 8.49 14.59 5.93
CA ILE A 104 7.23 13.85 6.10
C ILE A 104 7.31 12.99 7.37
N THR A 105 7.24 13.65 8.52
CA THR A 105 7.33 13.00 9.85
C THR A 105 5.96 12.83 10.50
N ASP A 106 5.14 13.88 10.50
CA ASP A 106 3.82 13.87 11.15
C ASP A 106 2.90 12.77 10.62
N GLN A 107 2.95 12.51 9.31
CA GLN A 107 2.10 11.48 8.73
C GLN A 107 2.41 10.10 9.29
N ARG A 108 3.68 9.79 9.54
CA ARG A 108 4.10 8.47 10.07
C ARG A 108 3.49 8.21 11.43
N ALA A 109 3.43 9.23 12.29
CA ALA A 109 2.80 9.15 13.60
C ALA A 109 1.28 8.95 13.49
N ARG A 110 0.62 9.65 12.55
CA ARG A 110 -0.82 9.49 12.29
C ARG A 110 -1.18 8.10 11.79
N GLU A 111 -0.40 7.58 10.84
CA GLU A 111 -0.58 6.22 10.32
C GLU A 111 -0.37 5.18 11.43
N TYR A 112 0.66 5.37 12.27
CA TYR A 112 0.88 4.51 13.43
C TYR A 112 -0.30 4.52 14.39
N ALA A 113 -0.79 5.71 14.78
CA ALA A 113 -1.92 5.85 15.69
C ALA A 113 -3.19 5.17 15.14
N ALA A 114 -3.43 5.27 13.83
CA ALA A 114 -4.58 4.63 13.19
C ALA A 114 -4.48 3.10 13.18
N LEU A 115 -3.27 2.54 13.03
CA LEU A 115 -3.05 1.09 12.93
C LEU A 115 -2.86 0.39 14.28
N ALA A 116 -2.38 1.11 15.30
CA ALA A 116 -2.02 0.53 16.59
C ALA A 116 -3.19 0.35 17.57
N GLY A 117 -4.38 0.86 17.26
CA GLY A 117 -5.54 0.86 18.18
C GLY A 117 -6.69 -0.05 17.74
N ASP A 118 -7.64 -0.27 18.67
CA ASP A 118 -8.85 -1.09 18.45
C ASP A 118 -9.72 -0.58 17.29
N ALA A 119 -9.63 0.71 16.97
CA ALA A 119 -10.30 1.30 15.81
C ALA A 119 -9.92 0.62 14.49
N PHE A 120 -8.67 0.15 14.35
CA PHE A 120 -8.25 -0.58 13.15
C PHE A 120 -8.92 -1.95 13.06
N LEU A 121 -9.03 -2.66 14.19
CA LEU A 121 -9.71 -3.96 14.25
C LEU A 121 -11.21 -3.81 13.96
N ALA A 122 -11.85 -2.77 14.50
CA ALA A 122 -13.23 -2.43 14.18
C ALA A 122 -13.40 -2.11 12.69
N LEU A 123 -12.46 -1.38 12.09
CA LEU A 123 -12.47 -1.08 10.66
C LEU A 123 -12.37 -2.33 9.79
N LEU A 124 -11.45 -3.25 10.10
CA LEU A 124 -11.33 -4.53 9.40
C LEU A 124 -12.64 -5.32 9.50
N SER A 125 -13.25 -5.39 10.68
CA SER A 125 -14.53 -6.06 10.88
C SER A 125 -15.67 -5.42 10.10
N GLN A 126 -15.73 -4.08 10.03
CA GLN A 126 -16.76 -3.36 9.27
C GLN A 126 -16.62 -3.57 7.76
N ALA A 127 -15.39 -3.75 7.27
CA ALA A 127 -15.09 -4.01 5.88
C ALA A 127 -15.12 -5.51 5.50
N ASP A 128 -15.47 -6.41 6.43
CA ASP A 128 -15.36 -7.86 6.28
C ASP A 128 -13.97 -8.30 5.76
N ALA A 129 -12.93 -7.64 6.28
CA ALA A 129 -11.54 -7.84 5.89
C ALA A 129 -10.74 -8.51 7.00
N ARG A 130 -9.71 -9.26 6.60
CA ARG A 130 -8.71 -9.85 7.51
C ARG A 130 -7.30 -9.62 6.98
N LEU A 131 -6.34 -9.51 7.88
CA LEU A 131 -4.93 -9.56 7.52
C LEU A 131 -4.55 -11.01 7.18
N ALA A 132 -3.64 -11.17 6.21
CA ALA A 132 -3.13 -12.46 5.74
C ALA A 132 -1.97 -12.95 6.59
#